data_AF-A0A8J8EFJ4-F1
#
_entry.id   AF-A0A8J8EFJ4-F1
#
_cell.length_a   1.000
_cell.length_b   1.000
_cell.length_c   1.000
_cell.angle_alpha   90.00
_cell.angle_beta   90.00
_cell.angle_gamma   90.00
#
_symmetry.space_group_name_H-M   'P 1'
#
loop_
_entity.id
_entity.type
_entity.pdbx_description
1 polymer ?
#
loop_
_entity_poly.entity_id
_entity_poly.type
_entity_poly.pdbx_seq_one_letter_code
_entity_poly.pdbx_strand_id
1 'polypeptide(L)'
;MGRIYPIILIVVVLACSLFSVPSVSPASGGSLNGIVMIDVNVTVVNTAPFPKFLVLNPNYDFRVYRLGGNETSTGFVAGSKTQLNYNPGIWLMPYETVVINFNITKTESYGLPQVSCTGGDGTHLACGVVVPQLINSPSQLSAKSMFPIMDDHIKVLSYEGAVRFVVSSPPDNSIKYFALTVPVVFVDGKMYNIRPNYTMTYEEYKRSLHEYVGSSSSLRAGNRGQVTPAENNMFQLSDTLLTGVKTSQPQVHVPKVEGYEDLPVWFVMTSSGVEIEYRVEWRGGR
;
A
#
# COMPACT_ATOMS: atom_id res chain seq x y z
N MET A 1 -24.47 -53.55 -37.95
CA MET A 1 -25.41 -52.47 -37.56
C MET A 1 -25.58 -52.55 -36.06
N GLY A 2 -25.35 -51.55 -35.22
CA GLY A 2 -24.80 -50.21 -35.40
C GLY A 2 -24.22 -49.78 -34.04
N ARG A 3 -23.01 -49.20 -34.07
CA ARG A 3 -22.31 -48.62 -32.93
C ARG A 3 -22.90 -47.24 -32.64
N ILE A 4 -23.44 -47.03 -31.45
CA ILE A 4 -23.64 -45.74 -30.79
C ILE A 4 -23.49 -46.10 -29.32
N TYR A 5 -22.40 -45.76 -28.63
CA TYR A 5 -22.30 -44.57 -27.79
C TYR A 5 -20.83 -44.27 -27.45
N PRO A 6 -20.29 -43.15 -27.97
CA PRO A 6 -19.29 -42.38 -27.23
C PRO A 6 -19.74 -40.93 -27.00
N ILE A 7 -21.04 -40.63 -27.14
CA ILE A 7 -21.57 -39.26 -27.03
C ILE A 7 -22.02 -38.93 -25.59
N ILE A 8 -22.39 -39.93 -24.79
CA ILE A 8 -22.89 -39.68 -23.41
C ILE A 8 -21.75 -39.32 -22.43
N LEU A 9 -20.51 -39.73 -22.68
CA LEU A 9 -19.38 -39.41 -21.79
C LEU A 9 -18.88 -37.96 -21.94
N ILE A 10 -19.15 -37.29 -23.07
CA ILE A 10 -18.67 -35.93 -23.34
C ILE A 10 -19.63 -34.87 -22.72
N VAL A 11 -20.91 -35.19 -22.55
CA VAL A 11 -21.88 -34.27 -21.94
C VAL A 11 -21.68 -34.11 -20.43
N VAL A 12 -21.16 -35.13 -19.74
CA VAL A 12 -20.88 -35.05 -18.30
C VAL A 12 -19.58 -34.29 -18.00
N VAL A 13 -18.60 -34.30 -18.92
CA VAL A 13 -17.34 -33.55 -18.73
C VAL A 13 -17.49 -32.08 -19.12
N LEU A 14 -18.40 -31.73 -20.03
CA LEU A 14 -18.71 -30.33 -20.38
C LEU A 14 -19.55 -29.59 -19.32
N ALA A 15 -20.21 -30.30 -18.40
CA ALA A 15 -20.96 -29.70 -17.31
C ALA A 15 -20.08 -29.28 -16.12
N CYS A 16 -18.83 -29.76 -16.04
CA CYS A 16 -17.89 -29.40 -14.96
C CYS A 16 -17.03 -28.15 -15.25
N SER A 17 -17.14 -27.54 -16.44
CA SER A 17 -16.44 -26.28 -16.75
C SER A 17 -17.26 -25.02 -16.44
N LEU A 18 -18.39 -25.16 -15.74
CA LEU A 18 -19.19 -24.04 -15.22
C LEU A 18 -19.00 -23.82 -13.72
N PHE A 19 -17.86 -24.21 -13.14
CA PHE A 19 -17.38 -23.51 -11.95
C PHE A 19 -16.84 -22.15 -12.38
N SER A 20 -17.75 -21.26 -12.78
CA SER A 20 -17.57 -19.85 -12.53
C SER A 20 -17.27 -19.75 -11.04
N VAL A 21 -16.03 -19.37 -10.71
CA VAL A 21 -15.68 -18.87 -9.38
C VAL A 21 -16.81 -17.92 -9.02
N PRO A 22 -17.59 -18.16 -7.96
CA PRO A 22 -18.69 -17.29 -7.63
C PRO A 22 -18.11 -15.88 -7.56
N SER A 23 -18.55 -15.02 -8.47
CA SER A 23 -18.29 -13.60 -8.41
C SER A 23 -18.96 -13.14 -7.13
N VAL A 24 -18.17 -13.10 -6.05
CA VAL A 24 -18.57 -12.54 -4.77
C VAL A 24 -18.83 -11.07 -5.04
N SER A 25 -20.09 -10.72 -5.30
CA SER A 25 -20.52 -9.35 -5.12
C SER A 25 -20.24 -9.01 -3.64
N PRO A 26 -19.48 -7.95 -3.34
CA PRO A 26 -19.13 -7.64 -1.96
C PRO A 26 -20.37 -7.09 -1.26
N ALA A 27 -21.26 -7.97 -0.79
CA ALA A 27 -22.09 -7.62 0.35
C ALA A 27 -21.12 -7.48 1.54
N SER A 28 -21.00 -6.27 2.08
CA SER A 28 -20.06 -5.95 3.15
C SER A 28 -20.47 -6.69 4.43
N GLY A 29 -19.67 -7.68 4.85
CA GLY A 29 -19.89 -8.44 6.09
C GLY A 29 -19.56 -7.65 7.36
N GLY A 30 -19.12 -6.40 7.19
CA GLY A 30 -18.79 -5.43 8.21
C GLY A 30 -17.97 -4.28 7.61
N SER A 31 -17.89 -3.16 8.32
CA SER A 31 -17.00 -2.05 7.99
C SER A 31 -16.00 -1.78 9.11
N LEU A 32 -14.85 -1.22 8.75
CA LEU A 32 -13.80 -0.74 9.64
C LEU A 32 -13.48 0.71 9.25
N ASN A 33 -13.08 1.52 10.23
CA ASN A 33 -12.61 2.87 10.01
C ASN A 33 -11.13 2.95 10.36
N GLY A 34 -10.32 3.42 9.42
CA GLY A 34 -8.90 3.70 9.60
C GLY A 34 -8.65 5.19 9.80
N ILE A 35 -7.76 5.52 10.73
CA ILE A 35 -7.22 6.86 10.93
C ILE A 35 -5.70 6.76 10.93
N VAL A 36 -5.06 7.38 9.94
CA VAL A 36 -3.60 7.49 9.86
C VAL A 36 -3.22 8.89 10.32
N MET A 37 -2.37 8.97 11.34
CA MET A 37 -1.77 10.18 11.86
C MET A 37 -0.27 10.14 11.61
N ILE A 38 0.27 11.20 11.04
CA ILE A 38 1.70 11.35 10.75
C ILE A 38 2.14 12.64 11.41
N ASP A 39 3.09 12.53 12.35
CA ASP A 39 3.72 13.67 13.02
C ASP A 39 5.22 13.63 12.71
N VAL A 40 5.68 14.49 11.81
CA VAL A 40 7.04 14.45 11.27
C VAL A 40 7.68 15.83 11.30
N ASN A 41 8.87 15.89 11.88
CA ASN A 41 9.77 17.03 11.81
C ASN A 41 10.66 16.90 10.60
N VAL A 42 10.68 17.92 9.75
CA VAL A 42 11.53 17.99 8.58
C VAL A 42 12.47 19.19 8.70
N THR A 43 13.77 18.94 8.58
CA THR A 43 14.79 19.99 8.59
C THR A 43 15.06 20.44 7.15
N VAL A 44 14.90 21.74 6.91
CA VAL A 44 15.09 22.35 5.60
C VAL A 44 16.10 23.50 5.73
N VAL A 45 16.96 23.66 4.73
CA VAL A 45 17.94 24.76 4.65
C VAL A 45 17.78 25.54 3.34
N ASN A 46 17.87 26.86 3.43
CA ASN A 46 18.08 27.72 2.27
C ASN A 46 19.57 27.99 2.11
N THR A 47 20.19 27.47 1.05
CA THR A 47 21.63 27.64 0.77
C THR A 47 21.93 28.87 -0.11
N ALA A 48 20.92 29.64 -0.52
CA ALA A 48 21.12 30.84 -1.33
C ALA A 48 21.53 32.07 -0.49
N PRO A 49 22.23 33.06 -1.08
CA PRO A 49 22.53 34.34 -0.45
C PRO A 49 21.34 35.32 -0.41
N PHE A 50 20.12 34.87 -0.73
CA PHE A 50 18.90 35.69 -0.76
C PHE A 50 17.70 34.90 -0.20
N PRO A 51 16.68 35.59 0.35
CA PRO A 51 15.51 34.93 0.93
C PRO A 51 14.66 34.25 -0.15
N LYS A 52 14.01 33.14 0.22
CA LYS A 52 13.09 32.37 -0.63
C LYS A 52 11.79 32.09 0.09
N PHE A 53 10.68 32.07 -0.64
CA PHE A 53 9.37 31.71 -0.09
C PHE A 53 9.07 30.24 -0.40
N LEU A 54 8.99 29.40 0.64
CA LEU A 54 8.62 28.00 0.54
C LEU A 54 7.11 27.88 0.68
N VAL A 55 6.43 27.53 -0.41
CA VAL A 55 4.98 27.23 -0.40
C VAL A 55 4.76 25.88 0.28
N LEU A 56 3.80 25.83 1.21
CA LEU A 56 3.43 24.64 1.96
C LEU A 56 2.01 24.22 1.59
N ASN A 57 1.73 22.92 1.65
CA ASN A 57 0.41 22.40 1.32
C ASN A 57 -0.62 22.84 2.38
N PRO A 58 -1.68 23.58 2.02
CA PRO A 58 -2.69 24.04 2.97
C PRO A 58 -3.49 22.93 3.64
N ASN A 59 -3.47 21.71 3.10
CA ASN A 59 -4.22 20.59 3.67
C ASN A 59 -3.55 19.98 4.91
N TYR A 60 -2.35 20.43 5.27
CA TYR A 60 -1.59 19.91 6.41
C TYR A 60 -1.40 21.00 7.47
N ASP A 61 -1.52 20.61 8.73
CA ASP A 61 -1.17 21.47 9.84
C ASP A 61 0.35 21.47 9.99
N PHE A 62 0.96 22.65 10.17
CA PHE A 62 2.40 22.74 10.34
C PHE A 62 2.83 23.76 11.40
N ARG A 63 4.00 23.51 12.00
CA ARG A 63 4.66 24.41 12.94
C ARG A 63 6.11 24.59 12.52
N VAL A 64 6.57 25.84 12.52
CA VAL A 64 7.94 26.16 12.11
C VAL A 64 8.76 26.58 13.31
N TYR A 65 9.90 25.94 13.48
CA TYR A 65 10.88 26.17 14.52
C TYR A 65 12.17 26.73 13.90
N ARG A 66 12.64 27.87 14.41
CA ARG A 66 13.85 28.55 13.95
C ARG A 66 14.94 28.54 15.02
N LEU A 67 16.19 28.40 14.60
CA LEU A 67 17.40 28.49 15.43
C LEU A 67 17.56 29.93 15.96
N GLY A 68 16.94 30.20 17.10
CA GLY A 68 16.90 31.53 17.73
C GLY A 68 15.75 31.70 18.72
N GLY A 69 14.81 30.75 18.79
CA GLY A 69 13.72 30.74 19.78
C GLY A 69 12.69 31.87 19.64
N ASN A 70 12.94 32.83 18.75
CA ASN A 70 12.14 34.06 18.63
C ASN A 70 10.84 33.91 17.83
N GLU A 71 10.62 32.80 17.12
CA GLU A 71 9.39 32.60 16.36
C GLU A 71 8.97 31.12 16.36
N THR A 72 8.02 30.74 17.20
CA THR A 72 7.14 29.59 16.94
C THR A 72 5.97 30.10 16.10
N SER A 73 6.06 29.97 14.77
CA SER A 73 4.90 30.21 13.93
C SER A 73 4.06 28.94 13.91
N THR A 74 2.93 28.96 14.63
CA THR A 74 1.87 27.96 14.50
C THR A 74 1.01 28.38 13.30
N GLY A 75 1.17 27.73 12.15
CA GLY A 75 0.29 27.95 11.00
C GLY A 75 -0.75 26.83 10.97
N PHE A 76 -1.97 27.05 11.46
CA PHE A 76 -3.03 27.52 10.58
C PHE A 76 -3.97 28.52 11.29
N VAL A 77 -3.80 29.81 11.00
CA VAL A 77 -4.94 30.74 10.89
C VAL A 77 -4.66 31.55 9.63
N ALA A 78 -5.69 31.74 8.81
CA ALA A 78 -5.76 32.69 7.72
C ALA A 78 -5.30 34.10 8.18
N GLY A 79 -3.99 34.32 8.23
CA GLY A 79 -3.35 35.57 8.55
C GLY A 79 -2.53 36.01 7.36
N SER A 80 -2.70 37.26 6.94
CA SER A 80 -2.01 37.86 5.79
C SER A 80 -0.47 37.82 5.86
N LYS A 81 0.11 37.44 7.00
CA LYS A 81 1.56 37.41 7.23
C LYS A 81 2.26 36.11 6.81
N THR A 82 1.53 35.00 6.60
CA THR A 82 2.09 33.69 6.21
C THR A 82 1.68 33.28 4.80
N GLN A 83 1.26 34.25 3.99
CA GLN A 83 0.86 34.05 2.60
C GLN A 83 1.66 34.97 1.68
N LEU A 84 2.08 34.44 0.53
CA LEU A 84 2.62 35.23 -0.57
C LEU A 84 1.76 34.98 -1.81
N ASN A 85 1.13 36.03 -2.32
CA ASN A 85 0.20 35.94 -3.45
C ASN A 85 -0.87 34.84 -3.23
N TYR A 86 -1.49 34.82 -2.04
CA TYR A 86 -2.47 33.82 -1.60
C TYR A 86 -1.93 32.38 -1.43
N ASN A 87 -0.64 32.14 -1.64
CA ASN A 87 -0.03 30.84 -1.36
C ASN A 87 0.43 30.78 0.10
N PRO A 88 -0.04 29.82 0.90
CA PRO A 88 0.44 29.64 2.26
C PRO A 88 1.87 29.11 2.25
N GLY A 89 2.69 29.61 3.16
CA GLY A 89 4.10 29.22 3.21
C GLY A 89 4.91 30.04 4.20
N ILE A 90 6.23 29.94 4.07
CA ILE A 90 7.18 30.63 4.93
C ILE A 90 8.32 31.25 4.14
N TRP A 91 8.82 32.37 4.64
CA TRP A 91 10.11 32.90 4.20
C TRP A 91 11.25 32.15 4.89
N LEU A 92 12.21 31.72 4.08
CA LEU A 92 13.50 31.18 4.48
C LEU A 92 14.57 32.22 4.14
N MET A 93 15.21 32.76 5.17
CA MET A 93 16.28 33.75 5.07
C MET A 93 17.55 33.12 4.47
N PRO A 94 18.48 33.93 3.95
CA PRO A 94 19.75 33.41 3.42
C PRO A 94 20.48 32.55 4.44
N TYR A 95 20.91 31.35 4.03
CA TYR A 95 21.63 30.39 4.89
C TYR A 95 20.87 29.93 6.14
N GLU A 96 19.56 30.17 6.19
CA GLU A 96 18.72 29.77 7.33
C GLU A 96 18.42 28.27 7.27
N THR A 97 18.50 27.61 8.42
CA THR A 97 17.99 26.26 8.65
C THR A 97 16.79 26.31 9.57
N VAL A 98 15.70 25.68 9.16
CA VAL A 98 14.44 25.62 9.92
C VAL A 98 14.01 24.17 10.09
N VAL A 99 13.26 23.90 11.15
CA VAL A 99 12.55 22.63 11.33
C VAL A 99 11.06 22.89 11.16
N ILE A 100 10.43 22.18 10.23
CA ILE A 100 9.01 22.26 9.95
C ILE A 100 8.39 20.95 10.45
N ASN A 101 7.57 21.04 11.49
CA ASN A 101 6.73 19.95 11.95
C ASN A 101 5.46 19.90 11.12
N PHE A 102 5.12 18.74 10.58
CA PHE A 102 3.87 18.47 9.90
C PHE A 102 3.04 17.50 10.72
N ASN A 103 1.77 17.83 10.91
CA ASN A 103 0.77 16.94 11.46
C ASN A 103 -0.29 16.66 10.39
N ILE A 104 -0.37 15.41 9.95
CA ILE A 104 -1.25 14.97 8.87
C ILE A 104 -2.19 13.92 9.45
N THR A 105 -3.49 14.12 9.28
CA THR A 105 -4.51 13.13 9.64
C THR A 105 -5.31 12.75 8.40
N LYS A 106 -5.37 11.44 8.09
CA LYS A 106 -6.14 10.87 6.99
C LYS A 106 -7.10 9.82 7.52
N THR A 107 -8.34 9.85 7.04
CA THR A 107 -9.36 8.87 7.39
C THR A 107 -9.74 8.04 6.16
N GLU A 108 -9.94 6.74 6.34
CA GLU A 108 -10.39 5.80 5.31
C GLU A 108 -11.36 4.78 5.90
N SER A 109 -12.23 4.21 5.06
CA SER A 109 -13.14 3.14 5.47
C SER A 109 -12.84 1.88 4.66
N TYR A 110 -12.83 0.74 5.33
CA TYR A 110 -12.54 -0.57 4.75
C TYR A 110 -13.76 -1.49 4.87
N GLY A 111 -14.13 -2.13 3.77
CA GLY A 111 -15.16 -3.16 3.77
C GLY A 111 -14.56 -4.53 4.01
N LEU A 112 -15.21 -5.35 4.84
CA LEU A 112 -14.84 -6.75 5.02
C LEU A 112 -15.70 -7.67 4.14
N PRO A 113 -15.13 -8.75 3.59
CA PRO A 113 -15.90 -9.73 2.83
C PRO A 113 -16.91 -10.44 3.73
N GLN A 114 -18.10 -10.73 3.20
CA GLN A 114 -19.06 -11.63 3.84
C GLN A 114 -19.01 -13.00 3.18
N VAL A 115 -18.96 -14.05 4.00
CA VAL A 115 -19.23 -15.43 3.54
C VAL A 115 -20.69 -15.74 3.83
N SER A 116 -21.47 -16.06 2.80
CA SER A 116 -22.90 -16.40 2.92
C SER A 116 -23.19 -17.79 2.38
N CYS A 117 -24.15 -18.46 2.99
CA CYS A 117 -24.67 -19.74 2.52
C CYS A 117 -25.67 -19.46 1.40
N THR A 118 -25.40 -19.94 0.18
CA THR A 118 -26.39 -19.95 -0.91
C THR A 118 -26.92 -21.37 -1.04
N GLY A 119 -28.18 -21.59 -0.67
CA GLY A 119 -28.81 -22.91 -0.65
C GLY A 119 -29.57 -23.15 0.65
N GLY A 120 -30.90 -23.06 0.61
CA GLY A 120 -31.80 -23.31 1.75
C GLY A 120 -32.25 -24.78 1.85
N ASP A 121 -31.63 -25.67 1.10
CA ASP A 121 -31.96 -27.09 0.98
C ASP A 121 -31.32 -27.94 2.09
N GLY A 122 -30.56 -27.33 3.00
CA GLY A 122 -29.96 -28.02 4.16
C GLY A 122 -28.84 -29.00 3.80
N THR A 123 -28.38 -28.98 2.55
CA THR A 123 -27.33 -29.88 2.04
C THR A 123 -25.92 -29.38 2.34
N HIS A 124 -25.77 -28.08 2.62
CA HIS A 124 -24.50 -27.45 2.95
C HIS A 124 -24.26 -27.43 4.47
N LEU A 125 -23.31 -28.23 4.95
CA LEU A 125 -22.88 -28.23 6.37
C LEU A 125 -21.91 -27.08 6.70
N ALA A 126 -21.34 -26.42 5.69
CA ALA A 126 -20.44 -25.28 5.83
C ALA A 126 -20.57 -24.36 4.62
N CYS A 127 -20.38 -23.05 4.84
CA CYS A 127 -20.64 -22.02 3.82
C CYS A 127 -19.36 -21.41 3.23
N GLY A 128 -18.19 -21.76 3.78
CA GLY A 128 -16.90 -21.33 3.27
C GLY A 128 -15.85 -21.23 4.38
N VAL A 129 -14.68 -20.73 4.00
CA VAL A 129 -13.56 -20.47 4.91
C VAL A 129 -13.22 -18.98 4.82
N VAL A 130 -12.99 -18.35 5.97
CA VAL A 130 -12.56 -16.95 6.05
C VAL A 130 -11.03 -16.92 6.11
N VAL A 131 -10.42 -16.10 5.25
CA VAL A 131 -8.97 -15.86 5.18
C VAL A 131 -8.73 -14.39 5.50
N PRO A 132 -7.67 -14.03 6.25
CA PRO A 132 -7.43 -12.63 6.63
C PRO A 132 -7.01 -11.82 5.39
N GLN A 133 -7.94 -11.03 4.87
CA GLN A 133 -7.66 -10.14 3.74
C GLN A 133 -6.86 -8.93 4.22
N LEU A 134 -5.84 -8.56 3.45
CA LEU A 134 -5.10 -7.33 3.67
C LEU A 134 -5.96 -6.14 3.26
N ILE A 135 -6.41 -5.34 4.23
CA ILE A 135 -7.41 -4.29 3.97
C ILE A 135 -6.79 -2.96 3.53
N ASN A 136 -5.52 -2.71 3.84
CA ASN A 136 -4.84 -1.46 3.50
C ASN A 136 -3.66 -1.69 2.56
N SER A 137 -3.36 -0.66 1.76
CA SER A 137 -2.18 -0.65 0.88
C SER A 137 -1.21 0.46 1.30
N PRO A 138 0.09 0.17 1.44
CA PRO A 138 1.08 1.15 1.85
C PRO A 138 1.30 2.20 0.76
N SER A 139 1.18 3.47 1.14
CA SER A 139 1.62 4.60 0.32
C SER A 139 3.13 4.84 0.50
N GLN A 140 3.84 5.22 -0.57
CA GLN A 140 5.26 5.56 -0.47
C GLN A 140 5.44 7.07 -0.25
N LEU A 141 6.37 7.44 0.61
CA LEU A 141 6.71 8.82 0.88
C LEU A 141 8.24 8.99 0.94
N SER A 142 8.79 9.75 -0.01
CA SER A 142 10.20 10.17 -0.03
C SER A 142 10.35 11.62 0.42
N ALA A 143 11.52 12.01 0.90
CA ALA A 143 11.87 13.40 1.19
C ALA A 143 11.63 14.29 -0.04
N LYS A 144 11.98 13.81 -1.24
CA LYS A 144 11.77 14.52 -2.50
C LYS A 144 10.30 14.67 -2.87
N SER A 145 9.45 13.68 -2.55
CA SER A 145 8.02 13.77 -2.80
C SER A 145 7.29 14.63 -1.77
N MET A 146 7.76 14.68 -0.52
CA MET A 146 7.23 15.59 0.50
C MET A 146 7.48 17.05 0.10
N PHE A 147 8.62 17.31 -0.54
CA PHE A 147 9.06 18.62 -1.00
C PHE A 147 9.47 18.54 -2.47
N PRO A 148 8.52 18.63 -3.42
CA PRO A 148 8.81 18.68 -4.85
C PRO A 148 9.40 20.06 -5.23
N ILE A 149 10.49 20.44 -4.57
CA ILE A 149 11.12 21.72 -4.73
C ILE A 149 12.03 21.62 -5.96
N MET A 150 11.69 22.40 -6.97
CA MET A 150 12.50 22.54 -8.20
C MET A 150 13.73 23.43 -8.00
N ASP A 151 13.93 23.97 -6.80
CA ASP A 151 14.98 24.94 -6.47
C ASP A 151 16.15 24.26 -5.76
N ASP A 152 17.30 24.17 -6.43
CA ASP A 152 18.51 23.52 -5.91
C ASP A 152 19.05 24.15 -4.61
N HIS A 153 18.61 25.37 -4.27
CA HIS A 153 19.05 26.04 -3.06
C HIS A 153 18.26 25.62 -1.82
N ILE A 154 17.05 25.10 -1.96
CA ILE A 154 16.27 24.61 -0.82
C ILE A 154 16.49 23.12 -0.69
N LYS A 155 17.14 22.71 0.40
CA LYS A 155 17.52 21.31 0.62
C LYS A 155 16.85 20.77 1.87
N VAL A 156 16.31 19.56 1.76
CA VAL A 156 15.85 18.78 2.92
C VAL A 156 17.05 18.04 3.49
N LEU A 157 17.37 18.29 4.76
CA LEU A 157 18.55 17.71 5.43
C LEU A 157 18.23 16.43 6.20
N SER A 158 17.06 16.36 6.81
CA SER A 158 16.64 15.22 7.63
C SER A 158 15.15 15.24 7.88
N TYR A 159 14.60 14.08 8.23
CA TYR A 159 13.29 14.01 8.86
C TYR A 159 13.28 12.99 10.01
N GLU A 160 12.48 13.26 11.02
CA GLU A 160 12.24 12.35 12.14
C GLU A 160 10.80 12.52 12.61
N GLY A 161 10.12 11.42 12.92
CA GLY A 161 8.73 11.48 13.34
C GLY A 161 8.14 10.16 13.79
N ALA A 162 6.83 10.19 14.02
CA ALA A 162 6.02 9.03 14.37
C ALA A 162 4.82 8.93 13.43
N VAL A 163 4.45 7.69 13.12
CA VAL A 163 3.23 7.36 12.39
C VAL A 163 2.37 6.48 13.28
N ARG A 164 1.09 6.83 13.37
CA ARG A 164 0.11 6.11 14.17
C ARG A 164 -1.08 5.76 13.30
N PHE A 165 -1.40 4.48 13.22
CA PHE A 165 -2.49 3.94 12.43
C PHE A 165 -3.48 3.26 13.36
N VAL A 166 -4.67 3.84 13.49
CA VAL A 166 -5.75 3.31 14.30
C VAL A 166 -6.81 2.74 13.38
N VAL A 167 -7.13 1.47 13.56
CA VAL A 167 -8.26 0.81 12.88
C VAL A 167 -9.30 0.49 13.92
N SER A 168 -10.50 1.04 13.79
CA SER A 168 -11.62 0.82 14.71
C SER A 168 -12.80 0.15 14.05
N SER A 169 -13.51 -0.63 14.85
CA SER A 169 -14.76 -1.26 14.47
C SER A 169 -15.94 -0.43 14.97
N PRO A 170 -16.99 -0.21 14.17
CA PRO A 170 -18.28 0.25 14.68
C PRO A 170 -18.78 -0.65 15.83
N PRO A 171 -19.59 -0.11 16.76
CA PRO A 171 -20.09 -0.85 17.91
C PRO A 171 -21.17 -1.86 17.49
N ASP A 172 -20.75 -3.01 16.98
CA ASP A 172 -21.63 -4.10 16.53
C ASP A 172 -21.41 -5.42 17.32
N ASN A 173 -20.55 -5.42 18.34
CA ASN A 173 -20.12 -6.57 19.15
C ASN A 173 -19.58 -7.77 18.34
N SER A 174 -19.40 -7.63 17.03
CA SER A 174 -18.92 -8.69 16.16
C SER A 174 -17.40 -8.77 16.21
N ILE A 175 -16.85 -9.99 16.21
CA ILE A 175 -15.41 -10.17 16.06
C ILE A 175 -15.07 -10.07 14.58
N LYS A 176 -14.11 -9.20 14.27
CA LYS A 176 -13.61 -8.98 12.91
C LYS A 176 -12.23 -9.61 12.77
N TYR A 177 -11.98 -10.21 11.61
CA TYR A 177 -10.73 -10.89 11.30
C TYR A 177 -10.18 -10.41 9.95
N PHE A 178 -8.98 -9.84 9.96
CA PHE A 178 -8.36 -9.20 8.80
C PHE A 178 -6.84 -9.11 8.96
N ALA A 179 -6.16 -8.73 7.87
CA ALA A 179 -4.73 -8.42 7.87
C ALA A 179 -4.49 -6.91 7.66
N LEU A 180 -3.43 -6.39 8.27
CA LEU A 180 -2.96 -5.01 8.11
C LEU A 180 -1.49 -4.98 7.74
N THR A 181 -1.06 -3.91 7.08
CA THR A 181 0.35 -3.52 6.95
C THR A 181 0.52 -2.05 7.29
N VAL A 182 1.74 -1.52 7.25
CA VAL A 182 2.00 -0.09 7.48
C VAL A 182 1.25 0.76 6.44
N PRO A 183 0.65 1.90 6.84
CA PRO A 183 -0.06 2.77 5.90
C PRO A 183 0.88 3.60 5.02
N VAL A 184 2.10 3.89 5.51
CA VAL A 184 3.07 4.76 4.84
C VAL A 184 4.48 4.19 4.95
N VAL A 185 5.17 4.03 3.84
CA VAL A 185 6.57 3.58 3.79
C VAL A 185 7.44 4.78 3.43
N PHE A 186 8.37 5.10 4.33
CA PHE A 186 9.33 6.19 4.15
C PHE A 186 10.56 5.65 3.40
N VAL A 187 10.57 5.79 2.08
CA VAL A 187 11.50 5.06 1.20
C VAL A 187 12.97 5.44 1.39
N ASP A 188 13.24 6.68 1.80
CA ASP A 188 14.62 7.13 2.03
C ASP A 188 15.14 6.75 3.43
N GLY A 189 14.23 6.45 4.35
CA GLY A 189 14.49 6.39 5.78
C GLY A 189 14.34 5.00 6.37
N LYS A 190 14.54 4.92 7.68
CA LYS A 190 14.38 3.69 8.45
C LYS A 190 13.10 3.77 9.26
N MET A 191 12.32 2.69 9.25
CA MET A 191 11.19 2.49 10.16
C MET A 191 11.66 1.66 11.36
N TYR A 192 11.37 2.10 12.58
CA TYR A 192 11.82 1.43 13.81
C TYR A 192 10.82 1.61 14.94
N ASN A 193 11.03 0.90 16.06
CA ASN A 193 10.14 0.90 17.22
C ASN A 193 8.67 0.59 16.86
N ILE A 194 8.46 -0.35 15.94
CA ILE A 194 7.14 -0.78 15.49
C ILE A 194 6.41 -1.47 16.65
N ARG A 195 5.19 -1.02 16.93
CA ARG A 195 4.31 -1.56 17.98
C ARG A 195 2.88 -1.67 17.45
N PRO A 196 2.13 -2.73 17.78
CA PRO A 196 2.60 -3.97 18.42
C PRO A 196 3.54 -4.76 17.49
N ASN A 197 4.18 -5.81 18.01
CA ASN A 197 4.98 -6.71 17.18
C ASN A 197 4.12 -7.29 16.05
N TYR A 198 4.68 -7.30 14.84
CA TYR A 198 4.01 -7.85 13.66
C TYR A 198 4.02 -9.37 13.67
N THR A 199 3.06 -9.96 12.95
CA THR A 199 2.89 -11.41 12.91
C THR A 199 3.85 -12.07 11.93
N MET A 200 4.07 -11.41 10.79
CA MET A 200 4.85 -11.93 9.66
C MET A 200 5.26 -10.79 8.72
N THR A 201 6.13 -11.07 7.76
CA THR A 201 6.43 -10.15 6.65
C THR A 201 5.38 -10.24 5.54
N TYR A 202 5.38 -9.28 4.62
CA TYR A 202 4.49 -9.30 3.47
C TYR A 202 4.80 -10.46 2.51
N GLU A 203 6.06 -10.86 2.39
CA GLU A 203 6.42 -12.07 1.65
C GLU A 203 5.86 -13.33 2.31
N GLU A 204 6.00 -13.46 3.63
CA GLU A 204 5.42 -14.55 4.41
C GLU A 204 3.90 -14.58 4.31
N TYR A 205 3.24 -13.41 4.38
CA TYR A 205 1.80 -13.30 4.19
C TYR A 205 1.33 -13.86 2.85
N LYS A 206 1.99 -13.46 1.75
CA LYS A 206 1.67 -13.99 0.41
C LYS A 206 1.81 -15.51 0.39
N ARG A 207 2.88 -16.05 0.98
CA ARG A 207 3.12 -17.49 1.07
C ARG A 207 2.02 -18.19 1.88
N SER A 208 1.67 -17.66 3.05
CA SER A 208 0.60 -18.18 3.89
C SER A 208 -0.75 -18.18 3.17
N LEU A 209 -1.07 -17.16 2.37
CA LEU A 209 -2.31 -17.16 1.58
C LEU A 209 -2.39 -18.33 0.59
N HIS A 210 -1.27 -18.68 -0.06
CA HIS A 210 -1.20 -19.84 -0.94
C HIS A 210 -1.44 -21.15 -0.18
N GLU A 211 -0.86 -21.29 1.01
CA GLU A 211 -1.08 -22.41 1.91
C GLU A 211 -2.54 -22.50 2.38
N TYR A 212 -3.15 -21.38 2.77
CA TYR A 212 -4.56 -21.31 3.20
C TYR A 212 -5.54 -21.79 2.13
N VAL A 213 -5.26 -21.50 0.86
CA VAL A 213 -6.13 -21.88 -0.27
C VAL A 213 -5.81 -23.30 -0.78
N GLY A 214 -4.82 -23.99 -0.19
CA GLY A 214 -4.36 -25.30 -0.66
C GLY A 214 -3.70 -25.25 -2.05
N SER A 215 -3.40 -24.04 -2.53
CA SER A 215 -2.68 -23.84 -3.77
C SER A 215 -1.20 -23.98 -3.45
N SER A 216 -0.73 -25.23 -3.45
CA SER A 216 0.71 -25.48 -3.43
C SER A 216 1.31 -24.88 -4.70
N SER A 217 1.77 -23.63 -4.61
CA SER A 217 2.82 -23.18 -5.48
C SER A 217 4.03 -24.04 -5.13
N SER A 218 4.17 -25.16 -5.85
CA SER A 218 5.50 -25.62 -6.16
C SER A 218 6.16 -24.45 -6.88
N LEU A 219 6.81 -23.57 -6.11
CA LEU A 219 7.96 -22.83 -6.56
C LEU A 219 8.89 -23.92 -7.07
N ARG A 220 8.76 -24.22 -8.37
CA ARG A 220 9.71 -25.03 -9.12
C ARG A 220 11.03 -24.30 -9.02
N ALA A 221 11.77 -24.60 -7.96
CA ALA A 221 13.21 -24.61 -8.00
C ALA A 221 13.58 -25.49 -9.21
N GLY A 222 14.14 -24.85 -10.24
CA GLY A 222 14.82 -25.47 -11.37
C GLY A 222 14.14 -26.68 -12.01
N ASN A 223 13.33 -26.45 -13.05
CA ASN A 223 13.39 -27.35 -14.21
C ASN A 223 12.95 -26.63 -15.48
N ARG A 224 13.93 -26.31 -16.33
CA ARG A 224 13.73 -26.11 -17.77
C ARG A 224 13.23 -27.42 -18.35
N GLY A 225 11.91 -27.61 -18.38
CA GLY A 225 11.25 -28.63 -19.16
C GLY A 225 10.48 -27.97 -20.29
N GLN A 226 10.97 -28.14 -21.53
CA GLN A 226 10.22 -27.92 -22.76
C GLN A 226 8.92 -28.75 -22.77
N VAL A 227 8.04 -28.44 -23.74
CA VAL A 227 6.89 -29.23 -24.26
C VAL A 227 5.54 -28.78 -23.70
N THR A 228 4.51 -28.38 -24.45
CA THR A 228 4.24 -28.14 -25.89
C THR A 228 3.06 -27.17 -25.96
N PRO A 229 2.87 -26.37 -27.03
CA PRO A 229 1.67 -25.55 -27.18
C PRO A 229 0.48 -26.46 -27.47
N ALA A 230 -0.50 -26.47 -26.57
CA ALA A 230 -1.83 -26.98 -26.88
C ALA A 230 -2.47 -26.08 -27.95
N GLU A 231 -3.09 -26.69 -28.95
CA GLU A 231 -3.82 -26.05 -30.05
C GLU A 231 -4.95 -25.18 -29.50
N ASN A 232 -4.66 -23.90 -29.25
CA ASN A 232 -5.66 -22.87 -29.03
C ASN A 232 -5.60 -21.89 -30.21
N ASN A 233 -6.70 -21.83 -30.97
CA ASN A 233 -6.96 -20.94 -32.09
C ASN A 233 -7.11 -19.47 -31.65
N MET A 234 -6.10 -18.90 -31.00
CA MET A 234 -5.97 -17.46 -30.85
C MET A 234 -4.54 -17.05 -31.17
N PHE A 235 -4.42 -16.04 -32.03
CA PHE A 235 -3.19 -15.58 -32.66
C PHE A 235 -1.99 -15.57 -31.70
N GLN A 236 -1.03 -16.45 -31.94
CA GLN A 236 0.28 -16.37 -31.32
C GLN A 236 1.00 -15.15 -31.92
N LEU A 237 1.31 -14.17 -31.08
CA LEU A 237 2.24 -13.10 -31.43
C LEU A 237 3.59 -13.76 -31.70
N SER A 238 3.98 -13.86 -32.98
CA SER A 238 5.30 -14.35 -33.35
C SER A 238 6.34 -13.25 -33.16
N ASP A 239 7.54 -13.61 -32.70
CA ASP A 239 8.69 -12.71 -32.53
C ASP A 239 9.32 -12.24 -33.86
N THR A 240 8.60 -12.47 -34.95
CA THR A 240 8.95 -12.10 -36.31
C THR A 240 7.88 -11.17 -36.84
N LEU A 241 8.26 -9.91 -37.11
CA LEU A 241 7.43 -9.03 -37.92
C LEU A 241 7.26 -9.64 -39.31
N LEU A 242 6.17 -9.29 -40.01
CA LEU A 242 5.88 -9.73 -41.40
C LEU A 242 7.01 -9.41 -42.41
N THR A 243 8.05 -8.67 -41.98
CA THR A 243 9.26 -8.31 -42.72
C THR A 243 10.47 -9.23 -42.44
N GLY A 244 10.33 -10.29 -41.62
CA GLY A 244 11.38 -11.29 -41.39
C GLY A 244 12.51 -10.85 -40.43
N VAL A 245 12.41 -9.66 -39.83
CA VAL A 245 13.39 -9.17 -38.86
C VAL A 245 13.01 -9.67 -37.46
N LYS A 246 13.91 -10.43 -36.82
CA LYS A 246 13.79 -10.84 -35.42
C LYS A 246 14.09 -9.65 -34.52
N THR A 247 13.08 -9.18 -33.80
CA THR A 247 13.27 -8.17 -32.76
C THR A 247 13.59 -8.89 -31.45
N SER A 248 14.74 -8.59 -30.84
CA SER A 248 14.98 -8.95 -29.44
C SER A 248 13.87 -8.31 -28.62
N GLN A 249 12.97 -9.12 -28.04
CA GLN A 249 12.04 -8.61 -27.04
C GLN A 249 12.88 -7.86 -25.99
N PRO A 250 12.58 -6.60 -25.69
CA PRO A 250 13.24 -5.94 -24.58
C PRO A 250 12.96 -6.80 -23.36
N GLN A 251 14.01 -7.29 -22.69
CA GLN A 251 13.84 -7.73 -21.32
C GLN A 251 13.35 -6.51 -20.57
N VAL A 252 12.03 -6.44 -20.36
CA VAL A 252 11.44 -5.56 -19.38
C VAL A 252 11.98 -6.10 -18.06
N HIS A 253 13.14 -5.57 -17.64
CA HIS A 253 13.47 -5.52 -16.24
C HIS A 253 12.35 -4.71 -15.62
N VAL A 254 11.29 -5.39 -15.19
CA VAL A 254 10.42 -4.85 -14.16
C VAL A 254 11.38 -4.59 -13.02
N PRO A 255 11.68 -3.32 -12.68
CA PRO A 255 12.58 -3.05 -11.58
C PRO A 255 12.00 -3.79 -10.38
N LYS A 256 12.76 -4.73 -9.82
CA LYS A 256 12.39 -5.33 -8.55
C LYS A 256 12.41 -4.15 -7.58
N VAL A 257 11.25 -3.62 -7.23
CA VAL A 257 11.13 -2.54 -6.26
C VAL A 257 11.52 -3.18 -4.93
N GLU A 258 12.81 -3.11 -4.61
CA GLU A 258 13.34 -3.48 -3.30
C GLU A 258 12.56 -2.69 -2.24
N GLY A 259 11.94 -3.37 -1.27
CA GLY A 259 11.36 -2.71 -0.11
C GLY A 259 9.95 -3.14 0.29
N TYR A 260 9.21 -3.86 -0.56
CA TYR A 260 7.87 -4.35 -0.18
C TYR A 260 7.86 -5.74 0.47
N GLU A 261 8.88 -6.56 0.24
CA GLU A 261 8.91 -7.96 0.69
C GLU A 261 9.01 -8.08 2.22
N ASP A 262 9.78 -7.17 2.85
CA ASP A 262 10.03 -7.15 4.30
C ASP A 262 9.02 -6.31 5.10
N LEU A 263 7.94 -5.84 4.47
CA LEU A 263 6.97 -5.00 5.18
C LEU A 263 6.26 -5.79 6.28
N PRO A 264 6.07 -5.20 7.47
CA PRO A 264 5.38 -5.87 8.55
C PRO A 264 3.90 -6.05 8.22
N VAL A 265 3.38 -7.23 8.53
CA VAL A 265 1.97 -7.59 8.40
C VAL A 265 1.46 -8.13 9.74
N TRP A 266 0.27 -7.66 10.13
CA TRP A 266 -0.44 -8.10 11.33
C TRP A 266 -1.68 -8.88 10.95
N PHE A 267 -1.89 -10.03 11.57
CA PHE A 267 -3.20 -10.66 11.63
C PHE A 267 -3.95 -10.14 12.86
N VAL A 268 -5.12 -9.60 12.62
CA VAL A 268 -5.91 -8.90 13.63
C VAL A 268 -7.23 -9.61 13.77
N MET A 269 -7.51 -10.06 15.00
CA MET A 269 -8.81 -10.53 15.43
C MET A 269 -9.29 -9.62 16.56
N THR A 270 -10.29 -8.78 16.32
CA THR A 270 -10.69 -7.76 17.29
C THR A 270 -12.17 -7.42 17.16
N SER A 271 -12.81 -7.02 18.26
CA SER A 271 -14.18 -6.48 18.29
C SER A 271 -14.21 -4.95 18.38
N SER A 272 -13.10 -4.31 18.79
CA SER A 272 -13.02 -2.87 19.03
C SER A 272 -12.08 -2.15 18.06
N GLY A 273 -10.95 -2.78 17.72
CA GLY A 273 -9.92 -2.20 16.87
C GLY A 273 -8.51 -2.62 17.21
N VAL A 274 -7.54 -1.98 16.57
CA VAL A 274 -6.11 -2.12 16.79
C VAL A 274 -5.41 -0.79 16.49
N GLU A 275 -4.31 -0.53 17.19
CA GLU A 275 -3.46 0.63 16.98
C GLU A 275 -2.04 0.16 16.67
N ILE A 276 -1.49 0.68 15.57
CA ILE A 276 -0.13 0.43 15.12
C ILE A 276 0.63 1.75 15.17
N GLU A 277 1.79 1.77 15.81
CA GLU A 277 2.66 2.92 15.91
C GLU A 277 4.08 2.54 15.49
N TYR A 278 4.76 3.41 14.75
CA TYR A 278 6.18 3.27 14.44
C TYR A 278 6.84 4.62 14.27
N ARG A 279 8.16 4.64 14.42
CA ARG A 279 8.98 5.82 14.21
C ARG A 279 9.71 5.75 12.89
N VAL A 280 9.99 6.92 12.36
CA VAL A 280 10.69 7.10 11.09
C VAL A 280 11.83 8.07 11.29
N GLU A 281 13.00 7.73 10.75
CA GLU A 281 14.14 8.62 10.74
C GLU A 281 14.87 8.55 9.40
N TRP A 282 15.36 9.69 8.96
CA TRP A 282 16.27 9.81 7.85
C TRP A 282 17.18 11.00 8.05
N ARG A 283 18.44 10.81 7.67
CA ARG A 283 19.43 11.88 7.61
C ARG A 283 20.01 11.85 6.21
N GLY A 284 19.92 12.98 5.51
CA GLY A 284 20.57 13.18 4.22
C GLY A 284 22.05 12.92 4.39
N GLY A 285 22.50 11.79 3.82
CA GLY A 285 23.92 11.56 3.58
C GLY A 285 24.46 12.69 2.72
N ARG A 286 25.65 13.17 3.08
CA ARG A 286 26.40 14.22 2.37
C ARG A 286 26.39 14.08 0.86
#